data_AF-A0A9N9E1B1-F1
#
_entry.id   AF-A0A9N9E1B1-F1
#
_cell.length_a   1.000
_cell.length_b   1.000
_cell.length_c   1.000
_cell.angle_alpha   90.00
_cell.angle_beta   90.00
_cell.angle_gamma   90.00
#
_symmetry.space_group_name_H-M   'P 1'
#
loop_
_entity.id
_entity.type
_entity.pdbx_description
1 polymer ?
#
loop_
_entity_poly.entity_id
_entity_poly.type
_entity_poly.pdbx_seq_one_letter_code
_entity_poly.pdbx_strand_id
1 'polypeptide(L)' 'MSRKHSIHACTGCAMVKRRCILMPSEKKCVRCQNRKEICTFKIQKKRGPKRKKVEYPSVDEIFSFNINYKFLPNE' A
#
# COMPACT_ATOMS: atom_id res chain seq x y z
N MET A 1 21.33 0.36 -31.97
CA MET A 1 20.02 -0.18 -31.51
C MET A 1 19.37 0.79 -30.54
N SER A 2 18.12 1.20 -30.80
CA SER A 2 17.37 2.13 -29.96
C SER A 2 16.80 1.43 -28.71
N ARG A 3 16.99 2.03 -27.53
CA ARG A 3 16.52 1.49 -26.24
C ARG A 3 15.01 1.73 -26.12
N LYS A 4 14.22 0.68 -25.89
CA LYS A 4 12.77 0.80 -25.67
C LYS A 4 12.47 0.99 -24.18
N HIS A 5 11.58 1.92 -23.86
CA HIS A 5 11.09 2.08 -22.50
C HIS A 5 10.14 0.94 -22.15
N SER A 6 10.28 0.38 -20.94
CA SER A 6 9.33 -0.62 -20.47
C SER A 6 8.00 0.04 -20.13
N ILE A 7 6.89 -0.54 -20.57
CA ILE A 7 5.54 -0.13 -20.15
C ILE A 7 5.40 -0.22 -18.61
N HIS A 8 6.06 -1.21 -17.99
CA HIS A 8 6.09 -1.40 -16.55
C HIS A 8 7.52 -1.44 -16.01
N ALA A 9 7.80 -0.65 -14.98
CA ALA A 9 9.10 -0.68 -14.31
C ALA A 9 9.29 -1.98 -13.50
N CYS A 10 10.51 -2.49 -13.45
CA CYS A 10 10.85 -3.58 -12.52
C CYS A 10 10.75 -3.10 -11.06
N THR A 11 10.61 -4.03 -10.12
CA THR A 11 10.50 -3.75 -8.67
C THR A 11 11.60 -2.83 -8.17
N GLY A 12 12.86 -3.10 -8.54
CA GLY A 12 14.00 -2.28 -8.14
C GLY A 12 13.91 -0.84 -8.65
N CYS A 13 13.51 -0.65 -9.91
CA CYS A 13 13.32 0.70 -10.47
C CYS A 13 12.08 1.41 -9.91
N ALA A 14 11.01 0.66 -9.62
CA ALA A 14 9.79 1.20 -9.02
C ALA A 14 10.02 1.68 -7.59
N MET A 15 10.73 0.91 -6.76
CA MET A 15 11.03 1.27 -5.37
C MET A 15 11.83 2.57 -5.27
N VAL A 16 12.83 2.74 -6.13
CA VAL A 16 13.68 3.94 -6.17
C VAL A 16 13.14 5.05 -7.07
N LYS A 17 11.89 4.92 -7.55
CA LYS A 17 11.20 5.87 -8.43
C LYS A 17 12.04 6.33 -9.63
N ARG A 18 12.81 5.42 -10.24
CA ARG A 18 13.62 5.72 -11.42
C ARG A 18 13.08 5.06 -12.68
N ARG A 19 13.42 5.67 -13.82
CA ARG A 19 13.06 5.15 -15.15
C ARG A 19 13.65 3.76 -15.37
N CYS A 20 12.81 2.82 -15.77
CA CYS A 20 13.22 1.48 -16.14
C CYS A 20 13.43 1.40 -17.66
N ILE A 21 14.68 1.17 -18.07
CA ILE A 21 15.06 1.02 -19.48
C ILE A 21 15.36 -0.45 -19.74
N LEU A 22 14.54 -1.09 -20.57
CA LEU A 22 14.74 -2.49 -20.95
C LEU A 22 15.81 -2.57 -22.05
N MET A 23 16.67 -3.58 -21.95
CA MET A 23 17.54 -3.95 -23.06
C MET A 23 16.71 -4.78 -24.06
N PRO A 24 16.85 -4.56 -25.37
CA PRO A 24 16.05 -5.28 -26.37
C PRO A 24 16.35 -6.78 -26.45
N SER A 25 17.54 -7.21 -26.06
CA SER A 25 18.00 -8.61 -26.10
C SER A 25 17.85 -9.37 -24.77
N GLU A 26 17.60 -8.68 -23.66
CA GLU A 26 17.60 -9.29 -22.33
C GLU A 26 16.29 -9.05 -21.58
N LYS A 27 15.91 -10.01 -20.73
CA LYS A 27 14.81 -9.87 -19.76
C LYS A 27 15.16 -8.95 -18.58
N LYS A 28 16.29 -8.23 -18.64
CA LYS A 28 16.80 -7.35 -17.58
C LYS A 28 16.78 -5.90 -18.02
N CYS A 29 16.53 -4.99 -17.07
CA CYS A 29 16.72 -3.57 -17.29
C CYS A 29 18.20 -3.19 -17.14
N VAL A 30 18.63 -2.11 -17.80
CA VAL A 30 20.02 -1.61 -17.79
C VAL A 30 20.56 -1.48 -16.37
N ARG A 31 19.73 -1.00 -15.44
CA ARG A 31 20.15 -0.78 -14.06
C ARG A 31 20.39 -2.09 -13.30
N CYS A 32 19.49 -3.06 -13.44
CA CYS A 32 19.65 -4.38 -12.81
C CYS A 32 20.83 -5.15 -13.43
N GLN A 33 21.08 -4.98 -14.74
CA GLN A 33 22.25 -5.54 -15.40
C GLN A 33 23.55 -4.96 -14.82
N ASN A 34 23.66 -3.63 -14.74
CA ASN A 34 24.84 -2.95 -14.19
C ASN A 34 25.12 -3.33 -12.73
N ARG A 35 24.07 -3.50 -11.93
CA ARG A 35 24.20 -3.90 -10.52
C ARG A 35 24.28 -5.41 -10.30
N LYS A 36 24.17 -6.22 -11.37
CA LYS A 36 24.05 -7.68 -11.30
C LYS A 36 22.92 -8.13 -10.34
N GLU A 37 21.87 -7.33 -10.22
CA GLU A 37 20.69 -7.59 -9.37
C GLU A 37 19.62 -8.37 -10.13
N ILE A 38 18.76 -9.08 -9.39
CA ILE A 38 17.62 -9.79 -9.97
C ILE A 38 16.57 -8.77 -10.45
N CYS A 39 16.31 -8.76 -11.76
CA CYS A 39 15.29 -7.91 -12.35
C CYS A 39 13.93 -8.60 -12.29
N THR A 40 13.10 -8.27 -11.30
CA THR A 40 11.74 -8.83 -11.19
C THR A 40 10.70 -7.82 -11.66
N PHE A 41 9.84 -8.24 -12.59
CA PHE A 41 8.65 -7.50 -13.00
C PHE A 41 7.45 -8.13 -12.31
N LYS A 42 7.02 -7.55 -11.19
CA LYS A 42 5.78 -7.97 -10.52
C LYS A 42 4.66 -7.04 -10.94
N ILE A 43 3.56 -7.60 -11.44
CA ILE A 43 2.30 -6.89 -11.58
C ILE A 43 1.85 -6.51 -10.17
N GLN A 44 1.75 -5.20 -9.88
CA GLN A 44 1.21 -4.78 -8.60
C GLN A 44 -0.27 -5.14 -8.55
N LYS A 45 -0.64 -6.11 -7.71
CA LYS A 45 -2.04 -6.37 -7.39
C LYS A 45 -2.61 -5.09 -6.76
N LYS A 46 -3.67 -4.52 -7.35
CA LYS A 46 -4.41 -3.42 -6.73
C LYS A 46 -4.86 -3.90 -5.36
N ARG A 47 -4.36 -3.28 -4.29
CA ARG A 47 -4.91 -3.52 -2.95
C ARG A 47 -6.30 -2.91 -2.94
N GLY A 48 -7.29 -3.68 -2.48
CA GLY A 48 -8.64 -3.16 -2.28
C GLY A 48 -8.64 -1.98 -1.32
N PRO A 49 -9.77 -1.28 -1.18
CA PRO A 49 -9.91 -0.16 -0.25
C PRO A 49 -9.36 -0.53 1.13
N LYS A 50 -8.53 0.34 1.71
CA LYS A 50 -8.06 0.15 3.09
C LYS A 50 -9.30 0.07 3.99
N ARG A 51 -9.45 -1.01 4.75
CA ARG A 51 -10.56 -1.13 5.71
C ARG A 51 -10.56 0.10 6.61
N LYS A 52 -11.72 0.76 6.75
CA LYS A 52 -11.90 1.81 7.75
C LYS A 52 -11.65 1.18 9.13
N LYS A 53 -10.81 1.83 9.95
CA LYS A 53 -10.75 1.49 11.37
C LYS A 53 -12.12 1.85 11.94
N VAL A 54 -12.83 0.86 12.49
CA VAL A 54 -14.01 1.12 13.30
C VAL A 54 -13.48 1.56 14.66
N GLU A 55 -13.68 2.81 15.02
CA GLU A 55 -13.48 3.27 16.40
C GLU A 55 -14.64 2.66 17.20
N TYR A 56 -14.32 1.65 18.01
CA TYR A 56 -15.25 1.19 19.04
C TYR A 56 -15.24 2.25 20.14
N PRO A 57 -16.41 2.70 20.63
CA PRO A 57 -16.44 3.56 21.82
C PRO A 57 -15.73 2.83 22.96
N SER A 58 -14.84 3.54 23.64
CA SER A 58 -14.19 3.05 24.86
C SER A 58 -15.27 2.70 25.87
N VAL A 59 -15.09 1.58 26.58
CA VAL A 59 -16.02 1.08 27.61
C VAL A 59 -16.38 2.16 28.66
N ASP A 60 -15.51 3.16 28.83
CA ASP A 60 -15.70 4.31 29.72
C ASP A 60 -16.87 5.23 29.33
N GLU A 61 -17.25 5.33 28.04
CA GLU A 61 -18.39 6.17 27.61
C GLU A 61 -19.74 5.51 27.95
N ILE A 62 -19.80 4.17 27.98
CA ILE A 62 -21.00 3.40 28.31
C ILE A 62 -21.36 3.55 29.80
N PHE A 63 -20.36 3.67 30.67
CA PHE A 63 -20.56 3.80 32.11
C PHE A 63 -21.15 5.17 32.50
N SER A 64 -20.82 6.22 31.75
CA SER A 64 -21.28 7.60 32.02
C SER A 64 -22.77 7.81 31.69
N PHE A 65 -23.32 7.05 30.74
CA PHE A 65 -24.74 7.14 30.40
C PHE A 65 -25.66 6.49 31.44
N ASN A 66 -25.17 5.51 32.21
CA ASN A 66 -26.00 4.72 33.11
C ASN A 66 -26.20 5.36 34.50
N ILE A 67 -25.46 6.44 34.82
CA ILE A 67 -25.54 7.12 36.12
C ILE A 67 -26.63 8.20 36.14
N ASN A 68 -27.01 8.75 34.98
CA ASN A 68 -28.05 9.78 34.88
C ASN A 68 -29.49 9.24 34.90
N TYR A 69 -29.69 7.92 34.94
CA TYR A 69 -31.01 7.30 35.09
C TYR A 69 -31.31 6.99 36.57
N LYS A 70 -31.22 7.99 37.45
CA LYS A 70 -31.74 7.88 38.82
C LYS A 70 -33.12 8.52 38.90
N PHE A 71 -34.14 7.65 38.89
CA PHE A 71 -35.42 7.75 39.60
C PHE A 71 -35.94 9.17 39.89
N LEU A 72 -36.86 9.65 39.04
CA LEU A 72 -37.90 10.56 39.49
C LEU A 72 -38.98 9.71 40.18
N PRO A 73 -39.21 9.84 41.50
CA PRO A 73 -40.45 9.33 42.08
C PRO A 73 -41.57 10.20 41.54
N ASN A 74 -42.54 9.58 40.87
CA ASN A 74 -43.80 10.26 40.55
C ASN A 74 -44.53 10.50 41.89
N GLU A 75 -44.62 11.75 42.32
CA GLU A 75 -45.69 12.21 43.21
C GLU A 75 -46.99 12.35 42.41
#